data_AF-P0DQT0-F1
#
_entry.id   AF-P0DQT0-F1
#
_cell.length_a   1.000
_cell.length_b   1.000
_cell.length_c   1.000
_cell.angle_alpha   90.00
_cell.angle_beta   90.00
_cell.angle_gamma   90.00
#
_symmetry.space_group_name_H-M   'P 1'
#
loop_
_entity.id
_entity.type
_entity.pdbx_description
1 polymer ?
#
loop_
_entity_poly.entity_id
_entity_poly.type
_entity_poly.pdbx_seq_one_letter_code
_entity_poly.pdbx_strand_id
1 'polypeptide(L)' 'GCIATGSFCTLSKGCCTKNCGWNFACN' A
#
# COMPACT_ATOMS: atom_id res chain seq x y z
N GLY A 1 -2.39 10.79 6.63
CA GLY A 1 -1.98 10.53 5.23
C GLY A 1 -2.08 9.06 4.94
N CYS A 2 -2.25 8.67 3.69
CA CYS A 2 -2.22 7.28 3.24
C CYS A 2 -0.93 7.02 2.46
N ILE A 3 -0.52 5.75 2.37
CA ILE A 3 0.69 5.34 1.64
C ILE A 3 0.37 5.40 0.15
N ALA A 4 1.19 6.13 -0.61
CA ALA A 4 1.02 6.30 -2.05
C ALA A 4 1.29 4.98 -2.80
N THR A 5 0.64 4.82 -3.95
CA THR A 5 0.90 3.69 -4.86
C THR A 5 2.40 3.59 -5.20
N GLY A 6 2.93 2.37 -5.26
CA GLY A 6 4.34 2.05 -5.45
C GLY A 6 5.20 2.14 -4.17
N SER A 7 4.69 2.73 -3.09
CA SER A 7 5.42 2.81 -1.82
C SER A 7 5.26 1.54 -0.99
N PHE A 8 6.28 1.22 -0.17
CA PHE A 8 6.26 0.05 0.70
C PHE A 8 5.11 0.10 1.72
N CYS A 9 4.41 -1.02 1.92
CA CYS A 9 3.32 -1.20 2.86
C CYS A 9 3.39 -2.55 3.56
N THR A 10 2.95 -2.57 4.82
CA THR A 10 2.76 -3.79 5.62
C THR A 10 1.30 -4.24 5.63
N LEU A 11 0.35 -3.31 5.50
CA LEU A 11 -1.08 -3.56 5.52
C LEU A 11 -1.78 -2.76 4.43
N SER A 12 -2.68 -3.42 3.69
CA SER A 12 -3.49 -2.81 2.63
C SER A 12 -4.29 -1.60 3.11
N LYS A 13 -4.74 -1.60 4.37
CA LYS A 13 -5.48 -0.48 4.97
C LYS A 13 -4.68 0.83 5.04
N GLY A 14 -3.35 0.77 5.04
CA GLY A 14 -2.48 1.95 5.02
C GLY A 14 -2.39 2.62 3.66
N CYS A 15 -2.57 1.86 2.57
CA CYS A 15 -2.53 2.35 1.19
C CYS A 15 -3.70 3.27 0.87
N CYS A 16 -3.47 4.28 0.03
CA CYS A 16 -4.53 5.16 -0.46
C CYS A 16 -5.56 4.37 -1.29
N THR A 17 -5.08 3.42 -2.09
CA THR A 17 -5.87 2.47 -2.88
C THR A 17 -6.52 1.37 -2.04
N LYS A 18 -6.18 1.29 -0.76
CA LYS A 18 -6.54 0.19 0.15
C LYS A 18 -6.06 -1.19 -0.31
N ASN A 19 -5.07 -1.24 -1.21
CA ASN A 19 -4.52 -2.46 -1.75
C ASN A 19 -3.00 -2.48 -1.56
N CYS A 20 -2.48 -3.52 -0.89
CA CYS A 20 -1.06 -3.77 -0.71
C CYS A 20 -0.76 -5.11 -1.39
N GLY A 21 0.13 -5.09 -2.38
CA GLY A 21 0.53 -6.25 -3.13
C GLY A 21 1.36 -7.24 -2.31
N TRP A 22 1.51 -8.44 -2.86
CA TRP A 22 2.40 -9.48 -2.32
C TRP A 22 3.88 -9.05 -2.33
N ASN A 23 4.24 -8.03 -3.12
CA ASN A 23 5.55 -7.39 -3.14
C ASN A 23 5.74 -6.37 -2.01
N PHE A 24 4.81 -6.31 -1.05
CA PHE A 24 4.80 -5.33 0.04
C PHE A 24 4.78 -3.87 -0.46
N ALA A 25 4.17 -3.60 -1.62
CA ALA A 25 3.99 -2.24 -2.12
C ALA A 25 2.51 -1.95 -2.37
N CYS A 26 2.10 -0.70 -2.12
CA CYS A 26 0.72 -0.29 -2.37
C CYS A 26 0.48 -0.32 -3.89
N ASN A 27 -0.49 -1.09 -4.34
CA ASN A 27 -0.91 -1.11 -5.74
C ASN A 27 -2.08 -0.15 -5.93
#